data_AF-A0A7T3UZA9-F1
#
_entry.id   AF-A0A7T3UZA9-F1
#
_cell.length_a   1.000
_cell.length_b   1.000
_cell.length_c   1.000
_cell.angle_alpha   90.00
_cell.angle_beta   90.00
_cell.angle_gamma   90.00
#
_symmetry.space_group_name_H-M   'P 1'
#
loop_
_entity.id
_entity.type
_entity.pdbx_description
1 polymer ?
#
loop_
_entity_poly.entity_id
_entity_poly.type
_entity_poly.pdbx_seq_one_letter_code
_entity_poly.pdbx_strand_id
1 'polypeptide(L)'
;ICHFQEDGDLDVLDESLRRGRGQFIDAMDRDRIMQLISNGVLFLHDKHWLNFFMLGIERAADEMNHCQYVLTTDIYLTRSLSFVYPKHSILPLLFDSIMLSYVESGIIKHLLTKDLPEAVICPLDLGSKERQLSNPDLITTYIVVVSGFTAACFVLLGERMLRRMCRGKISDEFHVHLQLPYRGLLRNSSKLVKTRPDTKKAMFNGTEYYVYKNDEGHKRMIPTRTPSAALFHRWNSLL
;
A
#
# COMPACT_ATOMS: atom_id res chain seq x y z
N ILE A 1 35.73 -37.15 3.40
CA ILE A 1 35.82 -36.17 4.50
C ILE A 1 36.14 -34.82 3.86
N CYS A 2 35.11 -34.10 3.45
CA CYS A 2 35.24 -32.68 3.17
C CYS A 2 34.89 -32.01 4.50
N HIS A 3 35.84 -31.30 5.10
CA HIS A 3 35.54 -30.45 6.24
C HIS A 3 34.64 -29.32 5.73
N PHE A 4 33.35 -29.38 6.05
CA PHE A 4 32.52 -28.19 6.01
C PHE A 4 33.06 -27.29 7.13
N GLN A 5 33.72 -26.20 6.75
CA GLN A 5 33.93 -25.09 7.66
C GLN A 5 32.52 -24.59 8.02
N GLU A 6 32.08 -24.78 9.26
CA GLU A 6 30.83 -24.20 9.75
C GLU A 6 31.00 -22.69 9.71
N ASP A 7 30.42 -22.05 8.69
CA ASP A 7 30.28 -20.61 8.68
C ASP A 7 29.23 -20.25 9.74
N GLY A 8 29.55 -19.34 10.66
CA GLY A 8 28.71 -18.97 11.81
C GLY A 8 27.30 -18.47 11.45
N ASP A 9 27.01 -18.22 10.17
CA ASP A 9 25.66 -17.92 9.67
C ASP A 9 24.68 -19.09 9.85
N LEU A 10 25.16 -20.34 9.91
CA LEU A 10 24.33 -21.51 10.19
C LEU A 10 24.03 -21.70 11.69
N ASP A 11 24.78 -21.05 12.58
CA ASP A 11 24.64 -21.24 14.02
C ASP A 11 23.26 -20.82 14.52
N VAL A 12 22.65 -19.80 13.90
CA VAL A 12 21.30 -19.34 14.25
C VAL A 12 20.25 -20.41 13.93
N LEU A 13 20.42 -21.11 12.81
CA LEU A 13 19.51 -22.18 12.39
C LEU A 13 19.74 -23.45 13.24
N ASP A 14 20.99 -23.81 13.51
CA ASP A 14 21.32 -24.92 14.39
C ASP A 14 20.83 -24.67 15.82
N GLU A 15 20.96 -23.44 16.34
CA GLU A 15 20.44 -23.06 17.64
C GLU A 15 18.91 -23.15 17.69
N SER A 16 18.22 -22.73 16.63
CA SER A 16 16.75 -22.87 16.52
C SER A 16 16.32 -24.35 16.58
N LEU A 17 17.05 -25.23 15.88
CA LEU A 17 16.82 -26.68 15.90
C LEU A 17 17.07 -27.26 17.30
N ARG A 18 18.21 -26.93 17.93
CA ARG A 18 18.56 -27.39 19.29
C ARG A 18 17.56 -26.95 20.35
N ARG A 19 17.01 -25.74 20.21
CA ARG A 19 15.98 -25.19 21.11
C ARG A 19 14.57 -25.74 20.81
N GLY A 20 14.42 -26.63 19.84
CA GLY A 20 13.13 -27.22 19.44
C GLY A 20 12.18 -26.23 18.75
N ARG A 21 12.70 -25.11 18.24
CA ARG A 21 11.95 -24.08 17.50
C ARG A 21 11.96 -24.29 15.99
N GLY A 22 12.86 -25.14 15.49
CA GLY A 22 12.95 -25.54 14.10
C GLY A 22 12.70 -27.04 13.91
N GLN A 23 12.19 -27.43 12.75
CA GLN A 23 12.05 -28.81 12.33
C GLN A 23 12.37 -28.94 10.84
N PHE A 24 13.08 -30.00 10.46
CA PHE A 24 13.23 -30.37 9.06
C PHE A 24 11.97 -31.07 8.55
N ILE A 25 11.45 -30.58 7.43
CA ILE A 25 10.24 -31.08 6.80
C ILE A 25 10.57 -31.43 5.36
N ASP A 26 9.95 -32.48 4.84
CA ASP A 26 10.05 -32.83 3.43
C ASP A 26 9.32 -31.78 2.58
N ALA A 27 10.04 -31.19 1.62
CA ALA A 27 9.53 -30.14 0.74
C ALA A 27 8.41 -30.63 -0.20
N MET A 28 8.21 -31.94 -0.35
CA MET A 28 7.19 -32.50 -1.24
C MET A 28 5.77 -32.44 -0.66
N ASP A 29 5.61 -32.40 0.66
CA ASP A 29 4.31 -32.41 1.33
C ASP A 29 3.75 -30.99 1.47
N ARG A 30 3.11 -30.51 0.39
CA ARG A 30 2.57 -29.14 0.32
C ARG A 30 1.51 -28.86 1.39
N ASP A 31 0.60 -29.80 1.63
CA ASP A 31 -0.53 -29.58 2.55
C ASP A 31 -0.04 -29.38 3.98
N ARG A 32 0.95 -30.17 4.39
CA ARG A 32 1.59 -30.03 5.71
C ARG A 32 2.34 -28.71 5.84
N ILE A 33 3.06 -28.28 4.79
CA ILE A 33 3.75 -26.98 4.78
C ILE A 33 2.72 -25.85 4.95
N MET A 34 1.60 -25.90 4.22
CA MET A 34 0.55 -24.88 4.30
C MET A 34 -0.11 -24.81 5.67
N GLN A 35 -0.36 -25.96 6.32
CA GLN A 35 -0.87 -26.01 7.69
C GLN A 35 0.11 -25.40 8.71
N LEU A 36 1.41 -25.55 8.50
CA LEU A 36 2.41 -24.97 9.39
C LEU A 36 2.55 -23.46 9.18
N ILE A 37 2.52 -23.00 7.93
CA ILE A 37 2.56 -21.57 7.60
C ILE A 37 1.33 -20.86 8.16
N SER A 38 0.13 -21.47 8.07
CA SER A 38 -1.09 -20.89 8.65
C SER A 38 -1.06 -20.80 10.18
N ASN A 39 -0.31 -21.69 10.84
CA ASN A 39 -0.03 -21.61 12.28
C ASN A 39 1.04 -20.57 12.64
N GLY A 40 1.57 -19.81 11.67
CA GLY A 40 2.53 -18.74 11.87
C GLY A 40 4.00 -19.20 11.87
N VAL A 41 4.29 -20.40 11.36
CA VAL A 41 5.67 -20.89 11.23
C VAL A 41 6.33 -20.31 9.98
N LEU A 42 7.59 -19.88 10.10
CA LEU A 42 8.39 -19.44 8.98
C LEU A 42 8.95 -20.66 8.21
N PHE A 43 8.65 -20.73 6.92
CA PHE A 43 9.21 -21.76 6.04
C PHE A 43 10.45 -21.21 5.32
N LEU A 44 11.58 -21.89 5.50
CA LEU A 44 12.88 -21.52 4.91
C LEU A 44 13.28 -22.54 3.84
N HIS A 45 13.58 -22.07 2.63
CA HIS A 45 14.05 -22.90 1.53
C HIS A 45 14.82 -22.05 0.50
N ASP A 46 15.41 -22.69 -0.49
CA ASP A 46 15.99 -22.03 -1.66
C ASP A 46 15.01 -21.05 -2.33
N LYS A 47 15.51 -19.84 -2.63
CA LYS A 47 14.73 -18.77 -3.25
C LYS A 47 13.99 -19.22 -4.53
N HIS A 48 14.66 -19.99 -5.39
CA HIS A 48 14.05 -20.49 -6.63
C HIS A 48 12.84 -21.38 -6.35
N TRP A 49 12.97 -22.30 -5.39
CA TRP A 49 11.89 -23.20 -4.99
C TRP A 49 10.74 -22.42 -4.35
N LEU A 50 11.05 -21.47 -3.44
CA LEU A 50 10.05 -20.62 -2.80
C LEU A 50 9.23 -19.81 -3.81
N ASN A 51 9.88 -19.25 -4.84
CA ASN A 51 9.19 -18.53 -5.90
C ASN A 51 8.22 -19.43 -6.67
N PHE A 52 8.63 -20.65 -7.02
CA PHE A 52 7.76 -21.64 -7.67
C PHE A 52 6.60 -22.07 -6.78
N PHE A 53 6.88 -22.32 -5.50
CA PHE A 53 5.88 -22.70 -4.51
C PHE A 53 4.83 -21.60 -4.34
N MET A 54 5.27 -20.36 -4.14
CA MET A 54 4.39 -19.20 -4.03
C MET A 54 3.57 -18.96 -5.29
N LEU A 55 4.17 -19.06 -6.48
CA LEU A 55 3.44 -18.94 -7.74
C LEU A 55 2.34 -20.00 -7.87
N GLY A 56 2.62 -21.23 -7.42
CA GLY A 56 1.64 -22.30 -7.38
C GLY A 56 0.46 -22.00 -6.46
N ILE A 57 0.72 -21.40 -5.30
CA ILE A 57 -0.29 -21.00 -4.33
C ILE A 57 -1.16 -19.87 -4.89
N GLU A 58 -0.55 -18.82 -5.43
CA GLU A 58 -1.28 -17.68 -5.98
C GLU A 58 -2.13 -18.07 -7.19
N ARG A 59 -1.67 -19.02 -8.02
CA ARG A 59 -2.48 -19.55 -9.11
C ARG A 59 -3.66 -20.41 -8.64
N ALA A 60 -3.54 -21.03 -7.47
CA ALA A 60 -4.60 -21.84 -6.87
C ALA A 60 -5.55 -20.99 -6.00
N ALA A 61 -5.18 -19.77 -5.64
CA ALA A 61 -5.98 -18.87 -4.83
C ALA A 61 -7.12 -18.25 -5.65
N ASP A 62 -8.30 -18.14 -5.01
CA ASP A 62 -9.46 -17.43 -5.54
C ASP A 62 -9.26 -15.90 -5.40
N GLU A 63 -9.99 -15.10 -6.18
CA GLU A 63 -9.75 -13.65 -6.35
C GLU A 63 -9.70 -12.86 -5.03
N MET A 64 -10.40 -13.34 -3.99
CA MET A 64 -10.48 -12.68 -2.69
C MET A 64 -9.30 -12.98 -1.75
N ASN A 65 -8.52 -14.03 -2.04
CA ASN A 65 -7.47 -14.57 -1.18
C ASN A 65 -6.06 -14.42 -1.77
N HIS A 66 -5.89 -13.51 -2.73
CA HIS A 66 -4.57 -13.21 -3.28
C HIS A 66 -3.64 -12.60 -2.22
N CYS A 67 -2.36 -12.98 -2.28
CA CYS A 67 -1.30 -12.43 -1.45
C CYS A 67 -1.49 -12.62 0.06
N GLN A 68 -1.97 -13.79 0.49
CA GLN A 68 -2.00 -14.16 1.91
C GLN A 68 -0.59 -14.37 2.50
N TYR A 69 0.35 -14.81 1.67
CA TYR A 69 1.71 -15.14 2.08
C TYR A 69 2.70 -14.25 1.34
N VAL A 70 3.81 -13.94 2.00
CA VAL A 70 4.82 -13.01 1.48
C VAL A 70 6.21 -13.61 1.69
N LEU A 71 7.10 -13.42 0.71
CA LEU A 71 8.51 -13.77 0.85
C LEU A 71 9.24 -12.65 1.59
N THR A 72 10.13 -13.02 2.50
CA THR A 72 11.01 -12.05 3.14
C THR A 72 11.95 -11.42 2.12
N THR A 73 12.22 -10.12 2.27
CA THR A 73 13.16 -9.38 1.42
C THR A 73 14.61 -9.83 1.67
N ASP A 74 14.89 -10.17 2.92
CA ASP A 74 16.22 -10.49 3.39
C ASP A 74 16.55 -11.97 3.17
N ILE A 75 17.78 -12.21 2.73
CA ILE A 75 18.32 -13.55 2.52
C ILE A 75 19.06 -13.94 3.78
N TYR A 76 18.63 -15.01 4.43
CA TYR A 76 19.25 -15.50 5.67
C TYR A 76 20.56 -16.25 5.43
N LEU A 77 20.70 -16.91 4.27
CA LEU A 77 21.88 -17.70 3.94
C LEU A 77 22.12 -17.69 2.43
N THR A 78 23.34 -17.30 2.02
CA THR A 78 23.80 -17.41 0.64
C THR A 78 24.86 -18.50 0.53
N ARG A 79 24.59 -19.52 -0.28
CA ARG A 79 25.51 -20.61 -0.56
C ARG A 79 25.72 -20.76 -2.07
N SER A 80 26.94 -21.07 -2.47
CA SER A 80 27.22 -21.46 -3.85
C SER A 80 26.87 -22.94 -4.03
N LEU A 81 26.08 -23.22 -5.07
CA LEU A 81 25.81 -24.58 -5.51
C LEU A 81 26.92 -25.00 -6.48
N SER A 82 27.54 -26.14 -6.22
CA SER A 82 28.54 -26.73 -7.12
C SER A 82 28.26 -28.21 -7.33
N PHE A 83 28.64 -28.72 -8.50
CA PHE A 83 28.62 -30.14 -8.76
C PHE A 83 29.76 -30.80 -8.00
N VAL A 84 29.43 -31.84 -7.22
CA VAL A 84 30.41 -32.59 -6.45
C VAL A 84 30.70 -33.89 -7.18
N TYR A 85 31.97 -34.14 -7.44
CA TYR A 85 32.43 -35.35 -8.10
C TYR A 85 33.23 -36.24 -7.13
N PRO A 86 33.25 -37.57 -7.35
CA PRO A 86 34.14 -38.47 -6.63
C PRO A 86 35.61 -38.05 -6.78
N LYS A 87 36.42 -38.33 -5.74
CA LYS A 87 37.87 -38.06 -5.79
C LYS A 87 38.53 -38.82 -6.95
N HIS A 88 39.44 -38.16 -7.66
CA HIS A 88 40.17 -38.69 -8.83
C HIS A 88 39.29 -39.07 -10.04
N SER A 89 38.10 -38.47 -10.15
CA SER A 89 37.25 -38.66 -11.32
C SER A 89 37.67 -37.81 -12.51
N ILE A 90 37.41 -38.28 -13.74
CA ILE A 90 37.56 -37.53 -14.99
C ILE A 90 36.38 -36.59 -15.27
N LEU A 91 35.27 -36.74 -14.54
CA LEU A 91 34.06 -35.94 -14.71
C LEU A 91 34.26 -34.41 -14.66
N PRO A 92 35.03 -33.82 -13.71
CA PRO A 92 35.23 -32.37 -13.69
C PRO A 92 35.85 -31.84 -14.99
N LEU A 93 36.80 -32.58 -15.58
CA LEU A 93 37.41 -32.19 -16.86
C LEU A 93 36.38 -32.12 -17.99
N LEU A 94 35.39 -33.01 -17.98
CA LEU A 94 34.38 -33.10 -19.02
C LEU A 94 33.25 -32.09 -18.82
N PHE A 95 32.75 -31.98 -17.58
CA PHE A 95 31.53 -31.24 -17.28
C PHE A 95 31.78 -29.79 -16.88
N ASP A 96 32.88 -29.47 -16.20
CA ASP A 96 33.08 -28.10 -15.70
C ASP A 96 33.22 -27.10 -16.84
N SER A 97 33.91 -27.48 -17.93
CA SER A 97 34.02 -26.63 -19.12
C SER A 97 32.66 -26.38 -19.79
N ILE A 98 31.83 -27.42 -19.90
CA ILE A 98 30.51 -27.32 -20.52
C ILE A 98 29.57 -26.50 -19.62
N MET A 99 29.57 -26.76 -18.31
CA MET A 99 28.76 -26.03 -17.34
C MET A 99 29.16 -24.57 -17.28
N LEU A 100 30.46 -24.25 -17.33
CA LEU A 100 30.93 -22.88 -17.41
C LEU A 100 30.36 -22.16 -18.64
N SER A 101 30.39 -22.80 -19.81
CA SER A 101 29.80 -22.24 -21.03
C SER A 101 28.28 -21.99 -20.89
N TYR A 102 27.54 -22.88 -20.21
CA TYR A 102 26.11 -22.66 -19.93
C TYR A 102 25.83 -21.54 -18.93
N VAL A 103 26.73 -21.31 -17.98
CA VAL A 103 26.65 -20.19 -17.04
C VAL A 103 26.98 -18.86 -17.74
N GLU A 104 28.07 -18.82 -18.50
CA GLU A 104 28.55 -17.63 -19.23
C GLU A 104 27.58 -17.19 -20.31
N SER A 105 26.99 -18.14 -21.04
CA SER A 105 25.92 -17.86 -22.02
C SER A 105 24.60 -17.43 -21.38
N GLY A 106 24.45 -17.59 -20.06
CA GLY A 106 23.23 -17.27 -19.34
C GLY A 106 22.09 -18.28 -19.53
N ILE A 107 22.36 -19.45 -20.13
CA ILE A 107 21.35 -20.51 -20.34
C ILE A 107 20.80 -21.00 -19.00
N ILE A 108 21.66 -21.22 -18.01
CA ILE A 108 21.21 -21.66 -16.68
C ILE A 108 20.30 -20.60 -16.05
N LYS A 109 20.69 -19.33 -16.13
CA LYS A 109 19.88 -18.22 -15.61
C LYS A 109 18.52 -18.17 -16.31
N HIS A 110 18.50 -18.31 -17.64
CA HIS A 110 17.27 -18.33 -18.42
C HIS A 110 16.36 -19.50 -18.03
N LEU A 111 16.90 -20.72 -17.89
CA LEU A 111 16.14 -21.90 -17.49
C LEU A 111 15.55 -21.74 -16.09
N LEU A 112 16.29 -21.17 -15.15
CA LEU A 112 15.80 -20.90 -13.79
C LEU A 112 14.68 -19.86 -13.74
N THR A 113 14.61 -18.96 -14.72
CA THR A 113 13.59 -17.90 -14.80
C THR A 113 12.45 -18.20 -15.76
N LYS A 114 12.58 -19.21 -16.63
CA LYS A 114 11.67 -19.42 -17.78
C LYS A 114 10.19 -19.53 -17.38
N ASP A 115 9.90 -20.19 -16.28
CA ASP A 115 8.54 -20.43 -15.79
C ASP A 115 8.12 -19.46 -14.66
N LEU A 116 9.01 -18.55 -14.26
CA LEU A 116 8.74 -17.53 -13.26
C LEU A 116 8.38 -16.21 -13.95
N PRO A 117 7.38 -15.46 -13.46
CA PRO A 117 7.17 -14.10 -13.91
C PRO A 117 8.38 -13.22 -13.54
N GLU A 118 8.71 -12.25 -14.40
CA GLU A 118 9.77 -11.27 -14.13
C GLU A 118 9.37 -10.29 -13.00
N ALA A 119 8.07 -10.16 -12.73
CA ALA A 119 7.53 -9.35 -11.64
C ALA A 119 7.59 -10.10 -10.29
N VAL A 120 7.85 -9.36 -9.20
CA VAL A 120 7.83 -9.89 -7.83
C VAL A 120 6.42 -10.34 -7.48
N ILE A 121 6.30 -11.57 -6.98
CA ILE A 121 5.03 -12.13 -6.52
C ILE A 121 4.70 -11.47 -5.17
N CYS A 122 3.55 -10.79 -5.10
CA CYS A 122 3.03 -10.16 -3.88
C CYS A 122 4.05 -9.30 -3.14
N PRO A 123 4.44 -8.13 -3.67
CA PRO A 123 5.41 -7.25 -3.02
C PRO A 123 4.85 -6.74 -1.68
N LEU A 124 5.61 -6.92 -0.59
CA LEU A 124 5.30 -6.32 0.71
C LEU A 124 5.28 -4.79 0.63
N ASP A 125 6.14 -4.26 -0.23
CA ASP A 125 6.15 -2.85 -0.58
C ASP A 125 5.05 -2.57 -1.59
N LEU A 126 3.91 -2.15 -1.07
CA LEU A 126 3.01 -1.21 -1.73
C LEU A 126 3.78 0.11 -1.91
N GLY A 127 4.87 0.08 -2.68
CA GLY A 127 5.64 1.26 -3.05
C GLY A 127 4.64 2.27 -3.56
N SER A 128 4.63 3.45 -2.94
CA SER A 128 3.72 4.61 -3.05
C SER A 128 3.09 4.83 -4.43
N LYS A 129 2.34 3.84 -4.92
CA LYS A 129 1.52 3.89 -6.08
C LYS A 129 0.24 4.43 -5.51
N GLU A 130 0.00 5.70 -5.80
CA GLU A 130 -1.16 6.45 -5.33
C GLU A 130 -2.36 5.52 -5.38
N ARG A 131 -2.93 5.20 -4.20
CA ARG A 131 -4.18 4.48 -4.10
C ARG A 131 -5.15 5.25 -4.99
N GLN A 132 -5.43 4.72 -6.17
CA GLN A 132 -6.57 5.20 -6.93
C GLN A 132 -7.75 4.95 -6.01
N LEU A 133 -8.46 6.02 -5.64
CA LEU A 133 -9.60 5.94 -4.75
C LEU A 133 -10.57 4.90 -5.33
N SER A 134 -10.61 3.74 -4.71
CA SER A 134 -11.58 2.72 -5.06
C SER A 134 -12.90 3.12 -4.40
N ASN A 135 -14.00 2.97 -5.14
CA ASN A 135 -15.35 3.26 -4.67
C ASN A 135 -15.66 2.77 -3.23
N PRO A 136 -15.13 1.63 -2.71
CA PRO A 136 -15.31 1.24 -1.31
C PRO A 136 -14.78 2.26 -0.27
N ASP A 137 -13.64 2.89 -0.52
CA ASP A 137 -13.07 3.87 0.43
C ASP A 137 -13.88 5.17 0.46
N LEU A 138 -14.68 5.41 -0.60
CA LEU A 138 -15.57 6.57 -0.73
C LEU A 138 -16.95 6.35 -0.09
N ILE A 139 -17.25 5.14 0.43
CA ILE A 139 -18.56 4.79 1.02
C ILE A 139 -18.91 5.69 2.21
N THR A 140 -17.95 5.97 3.09
CA THR A 140 -18.18 6.81 4.28
C THR A 140 -18.66 8.22 3.90
N THR A 141 -18.12 8.75 2.79
CA THR A 141 -18.50 10.08 2.28
C THR A 141 -19.91 10.04 1.70
N TYR A 142 -20.24 8.99 0.94
CA TYR A 142 -21.61 8.79 0.44
C TYR A 142 -22.63 8.68 1.58
N ILE A 143 -22.32 7.93 2.64
CA ILE A 143 -23.21 7.76 3.80
C ILE A 143 -23.50 9.11 4.46
N VAL A 144 -22.48 9.94 4.70
CA VAL A 144 -22.67 11.26 5.35
C VAL A 144 -23.49 12.21 4.48
N VAL A 145 -23.24 12.24 3.17
CA VAL A 145 -23.97 13.10 2.23
C VAL A 145 -25.44 12.66 2.13
N VAL A 146 -25.68 11.35 1.99
CA VAL A 146 -27.04 10.81 1.92
C VAL A 146 -27.77 11.03 3.23
N SER A 147 -27.16 10.77 4.39
CA SER A 147 -27.81 10.96 5.68
C SER A 147 -28.18 12.43 5.93
N GLY A 148 -27.31 13.36 5.56
CA GLY A 148 -27.58 14.80 5.67
C GLY A 148 -28.74 15.25 4.77
N PHE A 149 -28.77 14.76 3.52
CA PHE A 149 -29.86 15.05 2.59
C PHE A 149 -31.20 14.47 3.07
N THR A 150 -31.18 13.24 3.57
CA THR A 150 -32.35 12.57 4.11
C THR A 150 -32.91 13.31 5.33
N ALA A 151 -32.07 13.70 6.30
CA ALA A 151 -32.49 14.46 7.47
C ALA A 151 -33.11 15.83 7.10
N ALA A 152 -32.49 16.56 6.16
CA ALA A 152 -33.04 17.83 5.66
C ALA A 152 -34.39 17.64 4.96
N CYS A 153 -34.53 16.57 4.17
CA CYS A 153 -35.78 16.23 3.51
C CYS A 153 -36.90 15.94 4.52
N PHE A 154 -36.61 15.19 5.59
CA PHE A 154 -37.58 14.91 6.65
C PHE A 154 -38.07 16.17 7.37
N VAL A 155 -37.18 17.10 7.72
CA VAL A 155 -37.57 18.38 8.35
C VAL A 155 -38.46 19.19 7.42
N LEU A 156 -38.09 19.31 6.14
CA LEU A 156 -38.87 20.07 5.15
C LEU A 156 -40.25 19.47 4.89
N LEU A 157 -40.34 18.14 4.80
CA LEU A 157 -41.61 17.44 4.61
C LEU A 157 -42.48 17.53 5.87
N GLY A 158 -41.89 17.39 7.06
CA GLY A 158 -42.56 17.56 8.33
C GLY A 158 -43.18 18.95 8.46
N GLU A 159 -42.41 20.00 8.19
CA GLU A 159 -42.89 21.37 8.18
C GLU A 159 -44.00 21.61 7.14
N ARG A 160 -43.86 21.07 5.92
CA ARG A 160 -44.87 21.16 4.87
C ARG A 160 -46.17 20.45 5.25
N MET A 161 -46.09 19.31 5.94
CA MET A 161 -47.25 18.57 6.44
C MET A 161 -47.91 19.27 7.61
N LEU A 162 -47.15 19.76 8.59
CA LEU A 162 -47.64 20.59 9.69
C LEU A 162 -48.36 21.84 9.17
N ARG A 163 -47.77 22.60 8.24
CA ARG A 163 -48.46 23.76 7.63
C ARG A 163 -49.73 23.38 6.86
N ARG A 164 -49.78 22.20 6.21
CA ARG A 164 -50.98 21.74 5.50
C ARG A 164 -52.08 21.29 6.46
N MET A 165 -51.74 20.61 7.56
CA MET A 165 -52.71 20.15 8.56
C MET A 165 -53.17 21.29 9.50
N CYS A 166 -52.27 22.18 9.91
CA CYS A 166 -52.55 23.32 10.78
C CYS A 166 -53.18 24.53 10.06
N ARG A 167 -53.41 24.47 8.73
CA ARG A 167 -54.30 25.43 8.02
C ARG A 167 -55.72 25.46 8.60
N GLY A 168 -56.07 24.54 9.50
CA GLY A 168 -57.33 24.51 10.24
C GLY A 168 -57.35 25.19 11.63
N LYS A 169 -56.22 25.48 12.30
CA LYS A 169 -56.13 26.22 13.59
C LYS A 169 -54.74 26.05 14.20
N ILE A 170 -53.99 27.14 14.37
CA ILE A 170 -53.40 27.60 15.65
C ILE A 170 -52.35 28.68 15.40
N SER A 171 -52.46 29.71 16.24
CA SER A 171 -51.61 30.88 16.39
C SER A 171 -50.15 30.51 16.66
N ASP A 172 -49.26 31.21 15.97
CA ASP A 172 -47.82 31.26 16.20
C ASP A 172 -47.51 31.62 17.66
N GLU A 173 -46.70 30.80 18.35
CA GLU A 173 -45.68 31.29 19.27
C GLU A 173 -44.58 30.23 19.51
N PHE A 174 -43.65 30.09 18.55
CA PHE A 174 -42.36 29.48 18.85
C PHE A 174 -41.24 30.23 18.11
N HIS A 175 -40.79 31.31 18.73
CA HIS A 175 -39.63 32.08 18.28
C HIS A 175 -38.34 31.32 18.64
N VAL A 176 -37.86 30.46 17.73
CA VAL A 176 -36.46 30.01 17.76
C VAL A 176 -35.62 31.10 17.11
N HIS A 177 -34.95 31.89 17.93
CA HIS A 177 -33.89 32.81 17.50
C HIS A 177 -32.64 32.02 17.12
N LEU A 178 -32.62 31.42 15.92
CA LEU A 178 -31.39 30.92 15.30
C LEU A 178 -30.91 31.94 14.27
N GLN A 179 -30.13 32.93 14.72
CA GLN A 179 -29.39 33.80 13.82
C GLN A 179 -28.18 33.05 13.25
N LEU A 180 -28.31 32.54 12.02
CA LEU A 180 -27.18 32.15 11.18
C LEU A 180 -27.00 33.21 10.08
N PRO A 181 -25.93 34.02 10.12
CA PRO A 181 -25.60 34.91 9.01
C PRO A 181 -24.80 34.10 7.98
N TYR A 182 -25.49 33.37 7.10
CA TYR A 182 -24.83 32.71 5.98
C TYR A 182 -25.61 32.84 4.68
N ARG A 183 -25.77 34.09 4.22
CA ARG A 183 -26.19 34.41 2.85
C ARG A 183 -25.30 35.54 2.35
N GLY A 184 -24.22 35.21 1.66
CA GLY A 184 -23.52 36.22 0.85
C GLY A 184 -22.07 35.96 0.43
N LEU A 185 -21.34 34.98 0.97
CA LEU A 185 -19.86 35.02 0.88
C LEU A 185 -19.18 34.04 -0.10
N LEU A 186 -19.92 33.36 -0.97
CA LEU A 186 -19.36 32.39 -1.92
C LEU A 186 -19.11 32.93 -3.35
N ARG A 187 -19.08 34.26 -3.55
CA ARG A 187 -19.01 34.82 -4.91
C ARG A 187 -17.62 35.30 -5.37
N ASN A 188 -16.61 35.48 -4.50
CA ASN A 188 -15.39 36.19 -4.90
C ASN A 188 -14.03 35.65 -4.38
N SER A 189 -13.92 34.42 -3.87
CA SER A 189 -12.65 33.92 -3.30
C SER A 189 -11.50 33.78 -4.31
N SER A 190 -11.79 33.58 -5.59
CA SER A 190 -10.78 33.45 -6.65
C SER A 190 -10.17 34.78 -7.11
N LYS A 191 -10.78 35.93 -6.77
CA LYS A 191 -10.29 37.26 -7.17
C LYS A 191 -9.32 37.89 -6.18
N LEU A 192 -9.35 37.49 -4.91
CA LEU A 192 -8.56 38.11 -3.83
C LEU A 192 -7.06 37.76 -3.87
N VAL A 193 -6.67 36.62 -4.42
CA VAL A 193 -5.25 36.21 -4.52
C VAL A 193 -4.56 36.85 -5.73
N LYS A 194 -5.32 37.14 -6.79
CA LYS A 194 -4.77 37.70 -8.05
C LYS A 194 -4.34 39.17 -7.92
N THR A 195 -4.72 39.85 -6.85
CA THR A 195 -4.50 41.30 -6.64
C THR A 195 -3.25 41.64 -5.83
N ARG A 196 -2.48 40.68 -5.30
CA ARG A 196 -1.19 40.97 -4.65
C ARG A 196 -0.03 40.97 -5.67
N PRO A 197 0.77 42.06 -5.78
CA PRO A 197 1.77 42.22 -6.83
C PRO A 197 2.96 41.24 -6.74
N ASP A 198 3.18 40.60 -5.57
CA ASP A 198 4.34 39.71 -5.32
C ASP A 198 3.99 38.22 -5.30
N THR A 199 2.91 37.82 -5.96
CA THR A 199 2.45 36.43 -5.97
C THR A 199 3.10 35.65 -7.11
N LYS A 200 3.96 34.67 -6.81
CA LYS A 200 4.57 33.78 -7.81
C LYS A 200 4.00 32.37 -7.69
N LYS A 201 3.73 31.74 -8.83
CA LYS A 201 3.36 30.34 -8.90
C LYS A 201 4.62 29.48 -8.85
N ALA A 202 4.62 28.47 -7.99
CA ALA A 202 5.72 27.53 -7.87
C ALA A 202 5.19 26.11 -7.68
N MET A 203 5.90 25.13 -8.23
CA MET A 203 5.55 23.72 -8.13
C MET A 203 6.48 23.06 -7.12
N PHE A 204 5.91 22.48 -6.07
CA PHE A 204 6.64 21.71 -5.06
C PHE A 204 5.95 20.35 -4.92
N ASN A 205 6.71 19.26 -5.08
CA ASN A 205 6.24 17.88 -4.94
C ASN A 205 4.94 17.61 -5.75
N GLY A 206 4.89 18.05 -7.00
CA GLY A 206 3.74 17.84 -7.90
C GLY A 206 2.50 18.69 -7.61
N THR A 207 2.52 19.52 -6.56
CA THR A 207 1.41 20.43 -6.22
C THR A 207 1.78 21.88 -6.57
N GLU A 208 0.84 22.59 -7.21
CA GLU A 208 0.99 24.01 -7.54
C GLU A 208 0.60 24.88 -6.33
N TYR A 209 1.46 25.84 -5.98
CA TYR A 209 1.24 26.78 -4.88
C TYR A 209 1.33 28.22 -5.36
N TYR A 210 0.52 29.10 -4.75
CA TYR A 210 0.78 30.53 -4.73
C TYR A 210 1.74 30.83 -3.58
N VAL A 211 2.92 31.33 -3.91
CA VAL A 211 3.92 31.78 -2.94
C VAL A 211 3.91 33.29 -2.88
N TYR A 212 3.71 33.85 -1.70
CA TYR A 212 3.82 35.27 -1.45
C TYR A 212 4.67 35.51 -0.19
N LYS A 213 5.32 36.67 -0.10
CA LYS A 213 5.98 37.11 1.12
C LYS A 213 4.97 37.89 1.96
N ASN A 214 4.88 37.57 3.24
CA ASN A 214 4.14 38.38 4.20
C ASN A 214 4.91 39.68 4.49
N ASP A 215 4.24 40.67 5.08
CA ASP A 215 4.87 41.95 5.44
C ASP A 215 6.06 41.78 6.42
N GLU A 216 6.07 40.67 7.16
CA GLU A 216 7.15 40.21 8.05
C GLU A 216 8.33 39.52 7.31
N GLY A 217 8.30 39.45 5.98
CA GLY A 217 9.36 38.85 5.16
C GLY A 217 9.33 37.32 5.05
N HIS A 218 8.48 36.63 5.82
CA HIS A 218 8.30 35.18 5.75
C HIS A 218 7.55 34.75 4.47
N LYS A 219 8.03 33.71 3.80
CA LYS A 219 7.37 33.11 2.62
C LYS A 219 6.23 32.22 3.07
N ARG A 220 5.00 32.49 2.63
CA ARG A 220 3.84 31.64 2.83
C ARG A 220 3.37 31.04 1.51
N MET A 221 2.83 29.83 1.58
CA MET A 221 2.40 29.06 0.42
C MET A 221 0.93 28.67 0.58
N ILE A 222 0.13 28.85 -0.48
CA ILE A 222 -1.28 28.46 -0.52
C ILE A 222 -1.47 27.49 -1.69
N PRO A 223 -1.95 26.26 -1.45
CA PRO A 223 -2.20 25.29 -2.52
C PRO A 223 -3.33 25.75 -3.43
N THR A 224 -3.20 25.55 -4.76
CA THR A 224 -4.16 26.08 -5.73
C THR A 224 -5.42 25.22 -5.92
N ARG A 225 -5.40 23.95 -5.51
CA ARG A 225 -6.43 22.96 -5.89
C ARG A 225 -7.01 22.10 -4.75
N THR A 226 -6.62 22.29 -3.50
CA THR A 226 -7.16 21.48 -2.39
C THR A 226 -8.34 22.16 -1.67
N PRO A 227 -9.34 21.39 -1.17
CA PRO A 227 -10.42 21.95 -0.35
C PRO A 227 -9.91 22.62 0.94
N SER A 228 -8.71 22.26 1.41
CA SER A 228 -7.99 22.94 2.49
C SER A 228 -7.59 24.39 2.17
N ALA A 229 -7.50 24.79 0.89
CA ALA A 229 -7.29 26.18 0.49
C ALA A 229 -8.45 27.08 0.95
N ALA A 230 -9.69 26.57 0.96
CA ALA A 230 -10.87 27.31 1.42
C ALA A 230 -10.81 27.60 2.94
N LEU A 231 -10.25 26.69 3.73
CA LEU A 231 -10.04 26.88 5.18
C LEU A 231 -8.96 27.93 5.47
N PHE A 232 -7.85 27.92 4.72
CA PHE A 232 -6.79 28.93 4.85
C PHE A 232 -7.26 30.34 4.46
N HIS A 233 -8.10 30.47 3.43
CA HIS A 233 -8.70 31.75 3.06
C HIS A 233 -9.64 32.30 4.14
N ARG A 234 -10.32 31.43 4.90
CA ARG A 234 -11.21 31.84 5.99
C ARG A 234 -10.45 32.39 7.19
N TRP A 235 -9.34 31.76 7.57
CA TRP A 235 -8.57 32.15 8.76
C TRP A 235 -7.86 33.50 8.60
N ASN A 236 -7.32 33.78 7.41
CA ASN A 236 -6.59 35.02 7.13
C ASN A 236 -7.49 36.25 6.90
N SER A 237 -8.82 36.09 6.96
CA SER A 237 -9.80 37.19 6.87
C SER A 237 -10.33 37.64 8.24
N LEU A 238 -9.88 36.98 9.32
CA LEU A 238 -10.24 37.23 10.71
C LEU A 238 -9.08 37.87 11.52
N LEU A 239 -7.96 38.18 10.85
CA LEU A 239 -6.83 38.98 11.33
C LEU A 239 -6.67 40.19 10.41
#